data_AF-A0A930IXT4-F1
#
_entry.id   AF-A0A930IXT4-F1
#
_cell.length_a   1.000
_cell.length_b   1.000
_cell.length_c   1.000
_cell.angle_alpha   90.00
_cell.angle_beta   90.00
_cell.angle_gamma   90.00
#
_symmetry.space_group_name_H-M   'P 1'
#
loop_
_entity.id
_entity.type
_entity.pdbx_description
1 polymer ?
#
loop_
_entity_poly.entity_id
_entity_poly.type
_entity_poly.pdbx_seq_one_letter_code
_entity_poly.pdbx_strand_id
1 'polypeptide(L)'
;MRLFHLIILGFLTLQSQAQTNIADYLTLPQPKRETRAVWLTTLSNLDWPKTYATSKENIEKQKQELRDILDSYQKAHINTVLLQARVRAATIYPSEIEPWDHCITGVEG
;
A
#
# COMPACT_ATOMS: atom_id res chain seq x y z
N MET A 1 -18.57 40.52 23.27
CA MET A 1 -18.47 39.99 21.88
C MET A 1 -17.44 38.88 21.69
N ARG A 2 -16.21 38.96 22.24
CA ARG A 2 -15.18 37.90 22.07
C ARG A 2 -15.56 36.52 22.63
N LEU A 3 -16.28 36.46 23.75
CA LEU A 3 -16.74 35.19 24.34
C LEU A 3 -17.81 34.48 23.49
N PHE A 4 -18.64 35.25 22.79
CA PHE A 4 -19.69 34.72 21.90
C PHE A 4 -19.10 34.08 20.63
N HIS A 5 -17.98 34.62 20.15
CA HIS A 5 -17.27 34.08 18.98
C HIS A 5 -16.52 32.79 19.33
N LEU A 6 -16.00 32.66 20.56
CA LEU A 6 -15.37 31.43 21.07
C LEU A 6 -16.39 30.28 21.24
N ILE A 7 -17.62 30.60 21.66
CA ILE A 7 -18.69 29.60 21.78
C ILE A 7 -19.14 29.11 20.40
N ILE A 8 -19.26 30.01 19.41
CA ILE A 8 -19.60 29.64 18.03
C ILE A 8 -18.48 28.79 17.38
N LEU A 9 -17.21 29.08 17.67
CA LEU A 9 -16.08 28.28 17.19
C LEU A 9 -16.05 26.86 17.80
N GLY A 10 -16.52 26.70 19.05
CA GLY A 10 -16.61 25.40 19.73
C GLY A 10 -17.79 24.53 19.28
N PHE A 11 -18.86 25.12 18.74
CA PHE A 11 -19.99 24.36 18.16
C PHE A 11 -19.72 23.86 16.74
N LEU A 12 -18.78 24.49 16.01
CA LEU A 12 -18.38 24.06 14.66
C LEU A 12 -17.42 22.86 14.63
N THR A 13 -16.85 22.45 15.77
CA THR A 13 -15.86 21.34 15.84
C THR A 13 -16.45 19.98 16.22
N LEU A 14 -17.76 19.87 16.46
CA LEU A 14 -18.37 18.66 17.06
C LEU A 14 -19.10 17.73 16.09
N GLN A 15 -18.98 17.91 14.77
CA GLN A 15 -19.48 16.93 13.80
C GLN A 15 -18.38 16.42 12.87
N SER A 16 -17.31 15.87 13.46
CA SER A 16 -16.51 14.88 12.75
C SER A 16 -17.20 13.53 12.89
N GLN A 17 -18.00 13.14 11.90
CA GLN A 17 -18.50 11.77 11.76
C GLN A 17 -17.33 10.87 11.33
N ALA A 18 -16.39 10.62 12.23
CA ALA A 18 -15.23 9.77 11.96
C ALA A 18 -15.56 8.27 12.00
N GLN A 19 -16.77 7.90 12.44
CA GLN A 19 -17.15 6.52 12.70
C GLN A 19 -18.43 6.18 11.94
N THR A 20 -18.31 5.20 11.05
CA THR A 20 -19.44 4.66 10.29
C THR A 20 -20.46 4.03 11.25
N ASN A 21 -21.75 4.27 11.01
CA ASN A 21 -22.81 3.71 11.83
C ASN A 21 -22.92 2.19 11.56
N ILE A 22 -23.20 1.40 12.60
CA ILE A 22 -23.41 -0.05 12.45
C ILE A 22 -24.58 -0.33 11.48
N ALA A 23 -25.59 0.53 11.44
CA ALA A 23 -26.70 0.45 10.48
C ALA A 23 -26.22 0.56 9.02
N ASP A 24 -25.16 1.32 8.75
CA ASP A 24 -24.58 1.43 7.41
C ASP A 24 -23.92 0.10 7.00
N TYR A 25 -23.17 -0.54 7.89
CA TYR A 25 -22.58 -1.86 7.63
C TYR A 25 -23.60 -2.95 7.31
N LEU A 26 -24.78 -2.90 7.95
CA LEU A 26 -25.84 -3.89 7.75
C LEU A 26 -26.66 -3.64 6.47
N THR A 27 -26.64 -2.43 5.92
CA THR A 27 -27.42 -2.03 4.74
C THR A 27 -26.59 -1.83 3.48
N LEU A 28 -25.26 -1.76 3.61
CA LEU A 28 -24.36 -1.64 2.47
C LEU A 28 -24.47 -2.88 1.57
N PRO A 29 -24.62 -2.68 0.25
CA PRO A 29 -24.61 -3.78 -0.70
C PRO A 29 -23.26 -4.50 -0.62
N GLN A 30 -23.31 -5.81 -0.37
CA GLN A 30 -22.10 -6.62 -0.38
C GLN A 30 -21.49 -6.60 -1.79
N PRO A 31 -20.16 -6.49 -1.92
CA PRO A 31 -19.52 -6.49 -3.21
C PRO A 31 -19.82 -7.80 -3.95
N LYS A 32 -20.11 -7.69 -5.26
CA LYS A 32 -20.48 -8.84 -6.11
C LYS A 32 -19.43 -9.96 -6.13
N ARG A 33 -18.18 -9.65 -5.80
CA ARG A 33 -17.06 -10.60 -5.78
C ARG A 33 -16.36 -10.52 -4.43
N GLU A 34 -16.04 -11.67 -3.87
CA GLU A 34 -15.18 -11.75 -2.68
C GLU A 34 -13.77 -11.24 -2.98
N THR A 35 -13.16 -10.58 -2.00
CA THR A 35 -11.76 -10.17 -2.07
C THR A 35 -10.88 -11.31 -1.57
N ARG A 36 -9.95 -11.77 -2.41
CA ARG A 36 -8.92 -12.75 -2.04
C ARG A 36 -7.58 -12.05 -2.22
N ALA A 37 -7.12 -11.46 -1.13
CA ALA A 37 -5.93 -10.62 -1.13
C ALA A 37 -4.73 -11.32 -0.50
N VAL A 38 -3.55 -10.96 -0.99
CA VAL A 38 -2.26 -11.30 -0.39
C VAL A 38 -1.45 -10.02 -0.18
N TRP A 39 -0.66 -10.00 0.88
CA TRP A 39 0.33 -8.95 1.11
C TRP A 39 1.65 -9.37 0.47
N LEU A 40 2.25 -8.51 -0.35
CA LEU A 40 3.53 -8.75 -1.00
C LEU A 40 4.57 -7.77 -0.45
N THR A 41 5.45 -8.30 0.40
CA THR A 41 6.37 -7.53 1.25
C THR A 41 7.70 -7.29 0.54
N THR A 42 8.14 -6.02 0.55
CA THR A 42 9.45 -5.59 0.02
C THR A 42 10.48 -5.35 1.12
N LEU A 43 10.01 -5.09 2.35
CA LEU A 43 10.85 -4.94 3.54
C LEU A 43 11.84 -6.11 3.67
N SER A 44 13.12 -5.77 3.63
CA SER A 44 14.22 -6.73 3.76
C SER A 44 14.12 -7.91 2.78
N ASN A 45 13.58 -7.66 1.57
CA ASN A 45 13.47 -8.65 0.50
C ASN A 45 12.68 -9.91 0.92
N LEU A 46 11.73 -9.76 1.88
CA LEU A 46 11.02 -10.89 2.50
C LEU A 46 10.30 -11.75 1.45
N ASP A 47 9.47 -11.14 0.61
CA ASP A 47 8.79 -11.84 -0.47
C ASP A 47 9.44 -11.54 -1.83
N TRP A 48 9.60 -10.25 -2.16
CA TRP A 48 10.20 -9.79 -3.40
C TRP A 48 10.92 -8.44 -3.19
N PRO A 49 12.01 -8.12 -3.90
CA PRO A 49 12.73 -8.97 -4.86
C PRO A 49 13.76 -9.88 -4.19
N LYS A 50 14.23 -10.92 -4.90
CA LYS A 50 15.36 -11.77 -4.45
C LYS A 50 16.67 -11.39 -5.12
N THR A 51 16.60 -10.79 -6.29
CA THR A 51 17.74 -10.27 -7.03
C THR A 51 17.75 -8.74 -7.01
N TYR A 52 18.89 -8.13 -6.68
CA TYR A 52 19.08 -6.67 -6.79
C TYR A 52 19.33 -6.23 -8.23
N ALA A 53 18.74 -5.10 -8.64
CA ALA A 53 18.78 -4.53 -9.98
C ALA A 53 20.13 -3.86 -10.34
N THR A 54 21.24 -4.58 -10.22
CA THR A 54 22.61 -4.05 -10.42
C THR A 54 23.13 -4.15 -11.87
N SER A 55 22.42 -4.87 -12.74
CA SER A 55 22.76 -5.05 -14.15
C SER A 55 21.48 -5.21 -14.98
N LYS A 56 21.59 -5.09 -16.32
CA LYS A 56 20.45 -5.33 -17.21
C LYS A 56 19.86 -6.74 -17.05
N GLU A 57 20.73 -7.74 -16.89
CA GLU A 57 20.32 -9.12 -16.64
C GLU A 57 19.57 -9.25 -15.30
N ASN A 58 20.12 -8.65 -14.25
CA ASN A 58 19.50 -8.69 -12.93
C ASN A 58 18.17 -7.94 -12.86
N ILE A 59 18.02 -6.85 -13.62
CA ILE A 59 16.73 -6.16 -13.78
C ILE A 59 15.69 -7.10 -14.39
N GLU A 60 16.04 -7.83 -15.46
CA GLU A 60 15.10 -8.77 -16.09
C GLU A 60 14.78 -9.95 -15.17
N LYS A 61 15.77 -10.44 -14.41
CA LYS A 61 15.55 -11.48 -13.40
C LYS A 61 14.62 -11.00 -12.28
N GLN A 62 14.83 -9.79 -11.76
CA GLN A 62 13.96 -9.20 -10.73
C GLN A 62 12.51 -9.06 -11.21
N LYS A 63 12.31 -8.66 -12.47
CA LYS A 63 10.97 -8.62 -13.08
C LYS A 63 10.38 -10.02 -13.25
N GLN A 64 11.20 -11.01 -13.62
CA GLN A 64 10.74 -12.39 -13.75
C GLN A 64 10.29 -12.97 -12.42
N GLU A 65 11.04 -12.72 -11.34
CA GLU A 65 10.66 -13.10 -9.97
C GLU A 65 9.27 -12.55 -9.61
N LEU A 66 8.98 -11.29 -9.94
CA LEU A 66 7.67 -10.70 -9.69
C LEU A 66 6.59 -11.40 -10.52
N ARG A 67 6.84 -11.66 -11.81
CA ARG A 67 5.89 -12.36 -12.69
C ARG A 67 5.58 -13.76 -12.17
N ASP A 68 6.58 -14.51 -11.75
CA ASP A 68 6.41 -15.87 -11.24
C ASP A 68 5.55 -15.89 -9.95
N ILE A 69 5.75 -14.91 -9.06
CA ILE A 69 4.92 -14.72 -7.86
C ILE A 69 3.47 -14.41 -8.27
N LEU A 70 3.26 -13.46 -9.18
CA LEU A 70 1.91 -13.06 -9.62
C LEU A 70 1.18 -14.20 -10.35
N ASP A 71 1.89 -14.98 -11.17
CA ASP A 71 1.35 -16.17 -11.83
C ASP A 71 0.95 -17.25 -10.81
N SER A 72 1.73 -17.41 -9.72
CA SER A 72 1.38 -18.34 -8.63
C SER A 72 0.11 -17.90 -7.90
N TYR A 73 -0.04 -16.60 -7.63
CA TYR A 73 -1.23 -16.02 -7.03
C TYR A 73 -2.46 -16.17 -7.92
N GLN A 74 -2.31 -15.95 -9.23
CA GLN A 74 -3.38 -16.16 -10.19
C GLN A 74 -3.83 -17.64 -10.22
N LYS A 75 -2.89 -18.59 -10.23
CA LYS A 75 -3.18 -20.03 -10.15
C LYS A 75 -3.91 -20.41 -8.86
N ALA A 76 -3.62 -19.72 -7.75
CA ALA A 76 -4.31 -19.86 -6.48
C ALA A 76 -5.64 -19.07 -6.40
N HIS A 77 -6.10 -18.51 -7.52
CA HIS A 77 -7.29 -17.67 -7.62
C HIS A 77 -7.27 -16.38 -6.78
N ILE A 78 -6.12 -15.93 -6.27
CA ILE A 78 -5.98 -14.61 -5.65
C ILE A 78 -6.35 -13.53 -6.68
N ASN A 79 -7.08 -12.51 -6.25
CA ASN A 79 -7.60 -11.46 -7.13
C ASN A 79 -7.12 -10.05 -6.77
N THR A 80 -6.39 -9.92 -5.67
CA THR A 80 -5.87 -8.64 -5.16
C THR A 80 -4.47 -8.84 -4.59
N VAL A 81 -3.53 -7.98 -4.95
CA VAL A 81 -2.17 -7.96 -4.37
C VAL A 81 -1.96 -6.61 -3.71
N LEU A 82 -1.63 -6.63 -2.43
CA LEU A 82 -1.25 -5.46 -1.65
C LEU A 82 0.28 -5.38 -1.65
N LEU A 83 0.84 -4.71 -2.66
CA LEU A 83 2.29 -4.55 -2.80
C LEU A 83 2.80 -3.42 -1.91
N GLN A 84 3.80 -3.72 -1.08
CA GLN A 84 4.46 -2.71 -0.24
C GLN A 84 5.35 -1.78 -1.09
N ALA A 85 4.76 -0.68 -1.57
CA ALA A 85 5.43 0.24 -2.48
C ALA A 85 6.36 1.27 -1.81
N ARG A 86 6.17 1.51 -0.52
CA ARG A 86 6.90 2.48 0.30
C ARG A 86 7.20 1.89 1.67
N VAL A 87 8.44 1.96 2.12
CA VAL A 87 8.83 1.49 3.45
C VAL A 87 9.95 2.37 4.00
N ARG A 88 9.86 2.76 5.28
CA ARG A 88 10.87 3.58 5.98
C ARG A 88 11.38 4.80 5.18
N ALA A 89 10.45 5.59 4.63
CA ALA A 89 10.76 6.80 3.85
C ALA A 89 11.55 6.55 2.55
N ALA A 90 11.49 5.34 1.99
CA ALA A 90 12.00 5.01 0.68
C ALA A 90 10.92 4.28 -0.16
N THR A 91 11.09 4.30 -1.48
CA THR A 91 10.10 3.85 -2.46
C THR A 91 10.68 2.84 -3.45
N ILE A 92 9.84 1.93 -3.97
CA ILE A 92 10.23 0.99 -5.05
C ILE A 92 9.87 1.50 -6.45
N TYR A 93 9.54 2.78 -6.56
CA TYR A 93 9.16 3.45 -7.80
C TYR A 93 9.88 4.79 -7.90
N PRO A 94 10.06 5.35 -9.11
CA PRO A 94 10.68 6.66 -9.25
C PRO A 94 9.88 7.73 -8.51
N SER A 95 10.52 8.45 -7.59
CA SER A 95 9.90 9.50 -6.78
C SER A 95 10.83 10.72 -6.73
N GLU A 96 10.23 11.91 -6.72
CA GLU A 96 10.95 13.18 -6.58
C GLU A 96 11.11 13.61 -5.11
N ILE A 97 10.39 12.94 -4.20
CA ILE A 97 10.26 13.33 -2.79
C ILE A 97 11.02 12.39 -1.87
N GLU A 98 10.95 11.09 -2.18
CA GLU A 98 11.57 10.02 -1.41
C GLU A 98 12.49 9.24 -2.31
N PRO A 99 13.58 8.71 -1.77
CA PRO A 99 14.53 8.03 -2.59
C PRO A 99 14.18 6.54 -2.78
N TRP A 100 15.07 5.81 -3.45
CA TRP A 100 14.89 4.40 -3.78
C TRP A 100 15.18 3.50 -2.60
N ASP A 101 14.30 2.54 -2.33
CA ASP A 101 14.54 1.56 -1.27
C ASP A 101 15.68 0.60 -1.65
N HIS A 102 16.57 0.35 -0.70
CA HIS A 102 17.69 -0.59 -0.81
C HIS A 102 17.26 -1.96 -1.34
N CYS A 103 16.04 -2.43 -1.07
CA CYS A 103 15.57 -3.73 -1.55
C CYS A 103 15.62 -3.87 -3.08
N ILE A 104 15.53 -2.76 -3.83
CA ILE A 104 15.54 -2.79 -5.30
C ILE A 104 16.96 -2.89 -5.85
N THR A 105 17.88 -2.04 -5.38
CA THR A 105 19.20 -1.84 -5.98
C THR A 105 20.35 -2.47 -5.16
N GLY A 106 20.10 -2.81 -3.90
CA GLY A 106 21.13 -3.19 -2.92
C GLY A 106 21.95 -2.01 -2.41
N VAL A 107 21.54 -0.78 -2.73
CA VAL A 107 22.21 0.46 -2.33
C VAL A 107 21.14 1.37 -1.75
N GLU A 108 21.37 1.87 -0.53
CA GLU A 108 20.53 2.92 0.05
C GLU A 108 20.63 4.16 -0.84
N GLY A 109 19.49 4.72 -1.21
CA GLY A 109 19.39 6.00 -1.89
C GLY A 109 18.47 6.87 -1.07
#